data_AF-A0A1I0RI90-F1
#
_entry.id   AF-A0A1I0RI90-F1
#
_cell.length_a   1.000
_cell.length_b   1.000
_cell.length_c   1.000
_cell.angle_alpha   90.00
_cell.angle_beta   90.00
_cell.angle_gamma   90.00
#
_symmetry.space_group_name_H-M   'P 1'
#
loop_
_entity.id
_entity.type
_entity.pdbx_description
1 polymer ?
#
loop_
_entity_poly.entity_id
_entity_poly.type
_entity_poly.pdbx_seq_one_letter_code
_entity_poly.pdbx_strand_id
1 'polypeptide(L)'
;MKKSVKILWTIVFGGMGLFILMLLLINFRIIGNMPSIENLENRGTELASEVSAEDGTIVGKYYQKVQECLLTVKLERHFTKQEIIALYLNTALFGDNVYGIENAACTFFSKDAGHLSLEEAATLIGMLRGKNFFDPRHNLRRALDRRNAVIEMMERYDFITQAEANALA
;
A
#
# COMPACT_ATOMS: atom_id res chain seq x y z
N MET A 1 -25.95 54.79 -34.79
CA MET A 1 -25.95 54.46 -33.34
C MET A 1 -25.31 55.59 -32.55
N LYS A 2 -25.92 56.01 -31.42
CA LYS A 2 -25.36 57.05 -30.53
C LYS A 2 -23.97 56.61 -30.03
N LYS A 3 -23.03 57.55 -29.84
CA LYS A 3 -21.66 57.25 -29.37
C LYS A 3 -21.64 56.38 -28.11
N SER A 4 -22.53 56.67 -27.15
CA SER A 4 -22.66 55.91 -25.90
C SER A 4 -23.00 54.44 -26.10
N VAL A 5 -23.82 54.11 -27.12
CA VAL A 5 -24.21 52.73 -27.42
C VAL A 5 -23.04 51.96 -28.04
N LYS A 6 -22.22 52.61 -28.89
CA LYS A 6 -21.01 51.97 -29.44
C LYS A 6 -20.01 51.61 -28.34
N ILE A 7 -19.78 52.53 -27.39
CA ILE A 7 -18.86 52.31 -26.26
C ILE A 7 -19.32 51.12 -25.41
N LEU A 8 -20.62 51.04 -25.11
CA LEU A 8 -21.20 49.94 -24.35
C LEU A 8 -20.93 48.57 -25.01
N TRP A 9 -21.24 48.43 -26.30
CA TRP A 9 -21.01 47.17 -27.01
C TRP A 9 -19.52 46.83 -27.15
N THR A 10 -18.64 47.82 -27.30
CA THR A 10 -17.18 47.59 -27.32
C THR A 10 -16.68 47.03 -25.98
N ILE A 11 -17.17 47.55 -24.85
CA ILE A 11 -16.79 47.06 -23.52
C ILE A 11 -17.34 45.63 -23.31
N VAL A 12 -18.60 45.38 -23.67
CA VAL A 12 -19.24 44.07 -23.49
C VAL A 12 -18.54 42.99 -24.33
N PHE A 13 -18.34 43.23 -25.63
CA PHE A 13 -17.67 42.24 -26.49
C PHE A 13 -16.17 42.14 -26.20
N GLY A 14 -15.51 43.24 -25.81
CA GLY A 14 -14.12 43.22 -25.39
C GLY A 14 -13.90 42.38 -24.13
N GLY A 15 -14.76 42.54 -23.11
CA GLY A 15 -14.73 41.74 -21.89
C GLY A 15 -15.03 40.27 -22.13
N MET A 16 -16.02 39.97 -22.98
CA MET A 16 -16.35 38.59 -23.34
C MET A 16 -15.22 37.91 -24.12
N GLY A 17 -14.55 38.63 -25.01
CA GLY A 17 -13.37 38.14 -25.71
C GLY A 17 -12.19 37.85 -24.76
N LEU A 18 -11.94 38.72 -23.79
CA LEU A 18 -10.91 38.51 -22.76
C LEU A 18 -11.20 37.27 -21.91
N PHE A 19 -12.45 37.05 -21.51
CA PHE A 19 -12.85 35.88 -20.74
C PHE A 19 -12.69 34.58 -21.52
N ILE A 20 -13.07 34.56 -22.80
CA ILE A 20 -12.87 33.40 -23.68
C ILE A 20 -11.38 33.13 -23.89
N LEU A 21 -10.57 34.18 -24.07
CA LEU A 21 -9.12 34.06 -24.19
C LEU A 21 -8.51 33.44 -22.93
N MET A 22 -8.95 33.86 -21.74
CA MET A 22 -8.50 33.28 -20.47
C MET A 22 -8.82 31.77 -20.39
N LEU A 23 -10.03 31.37 -20.76
CA LEU A 23 -10.42 29.94 -20.79
C LEU A 23 -9.59 29.15 -21.80
N LEU A 24 -9.29 29.72 -22.97
CA LEU A 24 -8.41 29.09 -23.96
C LEU A 24 -6.98 28.95 -23.45
N LEU A 25 -6.43 29.96 -22.75
CA LEU A 25 -5.10 29.87 -22.16
C LEU A 25 -5.01 28.79 -21.07
N ILE A 26 -6.08 28.60 -20.30
CA ILE A 26 -6.20 27.50 -19.34
C ILE A 26 -6.28 26.15 -20.10
N ASN A 27 -7.09 26.07 -21.15
CA ASN A 27 -7.26 24.86 -21.96
C ASN A 27 -5.96 24.43 -22.68
N PHE A 28 -5.20 25.39 -23.21
CA PHE A 28 -3.88 25.16 -23.81
C PHE A 28 -2.76 25.02 -22.78
N ARG A 29 -3.08 24.99 -21.48
CA ARG A 29 -2.14 24.77 -20.37
C ARG A 29 -0.99 25.79 -20.34
N ILE A 30 -1.22 27.01 -20.84
CA ILE A 30 -0.23 28.10 -20.84
C ILE A 30 -0.10 28.70 -19.43
N ILE A 31 -1.17 28.67 -18.64
CA ILE A 31 -1.21 29.14 -17.25
C ILE A 31 -1.51 27.94 -16.34
N GLY A 32 -0.47 27.15 -16.05
CA GLY A 32 -0.53 26.05 -15.08
C GLY A 32 -1.35 24.83 -15.55
N ASN A 33 -0.92 23.65 -15.16
CA ASN A 33 -1.70 22.43 -15.39
C ASN A 33 -2.82 22.37 -14.35
N MET A 34 -4.07 22.14 -14.80
CA MET A 34 -5.16 21.79 -13.87
C MET A 34 -4.80 20.45 -13.21
N PRO A 35 -4.57 20.40 -11.89
CA PRO A 35 -4.33 19.14 -11.20
C PRO A 35 -5.61 18.29 -11.28
N SER A 36 -5.46 16.98 -11.44
CA SER A 36 -6.60 16.06 -11.48
C SER A 36 -7.39 16.12 -10.17
N ILE A 37 -8.69 15.79 -10.21
CA ILE A 37 -9.57 15.74 -9.03
C ILE A 37 -8.98 14.81 -7.95
N GLU A 38 -8.38 13.70 -8.36
CA GLU A 38 -7.63 12.77 -7.50
C GLU A 38 -6.45 13.44 -6.76
N ASN A 39 -5.76 14.38 -7.40
CA ASN A 39 -4.75 15.22 -6.76
C ASN A 39 -5.35 16.34 -5.89
N LEU A 40 -6.63 16.68 -6.01
CA LEU A 40 -7.26 17.71 -5.18
C LEU A 40 -7.95 17.11 -3.95
N GLU A 41 -8.43 15.89 -4.06
CA GLU A 41 -9.14 15.18 -3.00
C GLU A 41 -8.17 14.59 -1.95
N ASN A 42 -6.88 14.43 -2.29
CA ASN A 42 -5.91 13.70 -1.44
C ASN A 42 -4.56 14.41 -1.17
N ARG A 43 -4.46 15.76 -1.28
CA ARG A 43 -3.14 16.48 -1.26
C ARG A 43 -2.79 17.35 -0.04
N GLY A 44 -3.56 17.36 1.04
CA GLY A 44 -3.26 18.28 2.16
C GLY A 44 -1.97 17.99 2.94
N THR A 45 -1.56 16.73 3.06
CA THR A 45 -0.59 16.31 4.10
C THR A 45 0.64 15.60 3.56
N GLU A 46 0.68 15.24 2.27
CA GLU A 46 1.79 14.46 1.73
C GLU A 46 3.03 15.30 1.38
N LEU A 47 2.87 16.57 1.02
CA LEU A 47 3.98 17.44 0.58
C LEU A 47 4.55 18.31 1.71
N ALA A 48 3.81 18.51 2.80
CA ALA A 48 4.21 19.41 3.90
C ALA A 48 5.09 18.75 4.97
N SER A 49 5.34 17.44 4.86
CA SER A 49 6.09 16.67 5.87
C SER A 49 7.08 15.68 5.27
N GLU A 50 7.44 15.87 3.99
CA GLU A 50 8.57 15.18 3.38
C GLU A 50 9.85 15.74 4.01
N VAL A 51 10.55 14.89 4.78
CA VAL A 51 11.86 15.21 5.33
C VAL A 51 12.87 14.83 4.26
N SER A 52 13.50 15.82 3.64
CA SER A 52 14.57 15.60 2.66
C SER A 52 15.93 15.78 3.32
N ALA A 53 16.86 14.87 3.02
CA ALA A 53 18.26 15.05 3.37
C ALA A 53 18.88 16.17 2.51
N GLU A 54 20.05 16.63 2.90
CA GLU A 54 20.77 17.73 2.25
C GLU A 54 21.06 17.45 0.75
N ASP A 55 21.17 16.17 0.38
CA ASP A 55 21.37 15.69 -1.00
C ASP A 55 20.07 15.61 -1.83
N GLY A 56 18.92 15.99 -1.26
CA GLY A 56 17.61 15.93 -1.89
C GLY A 56 16.93 14.56 -1.83
N THR A 57 17.52 13.57 -1.14
CA THR A 57 16.85 12.28 -0.93
C THR A 57 15.71 12.43 0.09
N ILE A 58 14.52 11.92 -0.26
CA ILE A 58 13.37 11.94 0.65
C ILE A 58 13.57 10.82 1.68
N VAL A 59 13.85 11.22 2.93
CA VAL A 59 14.10 10.31 4.06
C VAL A 59 12.79 9.73 4.60
N GLY A 60 11.68 10.46 4.47
CA GLY A 60 10.36 9.92 4.78
C GLY A 60 9.28 10.99 5.00
N LYS A 61 8.06 10.51 5.26
CA LYS A 61 6.87 11.33 5.53
C LYS A 61 6.46 11.20 7.00
N TYR A 62 6.74 12.22 7.82
CA TYR A 62 6.49 12.14 9.27
C TYR A 62 5.00 12.00 9.62
N TYR A 63 4.13 12.69 8.88
CA TYR A 63 2.68 12.67 9.09
C TYR A 63 2.07 11.27 9.00
N GLN A 64 2.43 10.49 7.98
CA GLN A 64 1.95 9.12 7.80
C GLN A 64 2.32 8.25 9.00
N LYS A 65 3.53 8.44 9.54
CA LYS A 65 4.00 7.65 10.69
C LYS A 65 3.22 7.96 11.98
N VAL A 66 2.87 9.22 12.19
CA VAL A 66 2.01 9.62 13.32
C VAL A 66 0.61 9.00 13.18
N GLN A 67 0.02 8.99 11.98
CA GLN A 67 -1.27 8.35 11.75
C GLN A 67 -1.24 6.84 11.98
N GLU A 68 -0.19 6.15 11.52
CA GLU A 68 0.04 4.73 11.81
C GLU A 68 0.09 4.48 13.32
N CYS A 69 0.87 5.26 14.07
CA CYS A 69 0.97 5.11 15.52
C CYS A 69 -0.37 5.32 16.23
N LEU A 70 -1.14 6.34 15.83
CA LEU A 70 -2.48 6.58 16.39
C LEU A 70 -3.44 5.40 16.09
N LEU A 71 -3.37 4.86 14.87
CA LEU A 71 -4.15 3.69 14.49
C LEU A 71 -3.73 2.45 15.30
N THR A 72 -2.43 2.22 15.49
CA THR A 72 -1.92 1.12 16.33
C THR A 72 -2.43 1.23 17.76
N VAL A 73 -2.35 2.42 18.39
CA VAL A 73 -2.88 2.63 19.75
C VAL A 73 -4.38 2.36 19.81
N LYS A 74 -5.14 2.77 18.78
CA LYS A 74 -6.57 2.50 18.70
C LYS A 74 -6.85 1.00 18.57
N LEU A 75 -6.10 0.28 17.74
CA LEU A 75 -6.23 -1.18 17.60
C LEU A 75 -5.92 -1.89 18.92
N GLU A 76 -4.81 -1.57 19.58
CA GLU A 76 -4.40 -2.23 20.82
C GLU A 76 -5.33 -1.97 22.01
N ARG A 77 -6.11 -0.88 21.99
CA ARG A 77 -7.15 -0.62 23.00
C ARG A 77 -8.39 -1.49 22.82
N HIS A 78 -8.63 -2.01 21.62
CA HIS A 78 -9.85 -2.74 21.28
C HIS A 78 -9.59 -4.22 20.96
N PHE A 79 -8.36 -4.60 20.64
CA PHE A 79 -7.99 -5.94 20.21
C PHE A 79 -6.71 -6.41 20.91
N THR A 80 -6.69 -7.70 21.23
CA THR A 80 -5.50 -8.41 21.70
C THR A 80 -4.50 -8.60 20.56
N LYS A 81 -3.23 -8.90 20.89
CA LYS A 81 -2.19 -9.17 19.89
C LYS A 81 -2.56 -10.35 18.98
N GLN A 82 -3.23 -11.36 19.54
CA GLN A 82 -3.72 -12.54 18.85
C GLN A 82 -4.82 -12.18 17.84
N GLU A 83 -5.74 -11.28 18.20
CA GLU A 83 -6.78 -10.82 17.28
C GLU A 83 -6.20 -9.93 16.18
N ILE A 84 -5.23 -9.07 16.50
CA ILE A 84 -4.56 -8.22 15.51
C ILE A 84 -3.85 -9.07 14.46
N ILE A 85 -3.11 -10.10 14.88
CA ILE A 85 -2.44 -11.00 13.92
C ILE A 85 -3.45 -11.83 13.13
N ALA A 86 -4.57 -12.25 13.73
CA ALA A 86 -5.63 -12.95 13.01
C ALA A 86 -6.29 -12.06 11.94
N LEU A 87 -6.59 -10.80 12.27
CA LEU A 87 -7.09 -9.80 11.31
C LEU A 87 -6.10 -9.57 10.16
N TYR A 88 -4.81 -9.44 10.48
CA TYR A 88 -3.76 -9.32 9.47
C TYR A 88 -3.72 -10.55 8.56
N LEU A 89 -3.65 -11.76 9.12
CA LEU A 89 -3.56 -12.99 8.33
C LEU A 89 -4.81 -13.26 7.48
N ASN A 90 -5.99 -12.81 7.91
CA ASN A 90 -7.23 -12.90 7.14
C ASN A 90 -7.31 -11.91 5.97
N THR A 91 -6.48 -10.86 5.97
CA THR A 91 -6.46 -9.84 4.90
C THR A 91 -5.19 -9.89 4.05
N ALA A 92 -4.17 -10.62 4.49
CA ALA A 92 -2.93 -10.77 3.77
C ALA A 92 -3.12 -11.56 2.45
N LEU A 93 -2.34 -11.21 1.44
CA LEU A 93 -2.36 -11.86 0.13
C LEU A 93 -1.21 -12.87 0.03
N PHE A 94 -1.52 -14.12 -0.31
CA PHE A 94 -0.60 -15.25 -0.39
C PHE A 94 -0.29 -15.69 -1.85
N GLY A 95 -0.47 -14.81 -2.84
CA GLY A 95 -0.21 -15.12 -4.26
C GLY A 95 -1.50 -15.33 -5.06
N ASP A 96 -1.46 -15.07 -6.37
CA ASP A 96 -2.58 -15.19 -7.33
C ASP A 96 -3.96 -14.77 -6.80
N ASN A 97 -4.04 -13.60 -6.14
CA ASN A 97 -5.26 -13.05 -5.56
C ASN A 97 -5.91 -13.92 -4.45
N VAL A 98 -5.15 -14.81 -3.81
CA VAL A 98 -5.59 -15.59 -2.64
C VAL A 98 -5.41 -14.75 -1.38
N TYR A 99 -6.50 -14.20 -0.87
CA TYR A 99 -6.53 -13.40 0.36
C TYR A 99 -6.98 -14.24 1.55
N GLY A 100 -6.28 -14.08 2.67
CA GLY A 100 -6.59 -14.75 3.92
C GLY A 100 -5.87 -16.09 4.08
N ILE A 101 -5.40 -16.35 5.30
CA ILE A 101 -4.67 -17.57 5.63
C ILE A 101 -5.51 -18.84 5.44
N GLU A 102 -6.81 -18.78 5.70
CA GLU A 102 -7.73 -19.91 5.50
C GLU A 102 -7.82 -20.31 4.03
N ASN A 103 -8.06 -19.32 3.15
CA ASN A 103 -8.10 -19.57 1.71
C ASN A 103 -6.75 -20.02 1.18
N ALA A 104 -5.64 -19.50 1.73
CA ALA A 104 -4.30 -19.94 1.37
C ALA A 104 -4.06 -21.41 1.77
N ALA A 105 -4.43 -21.81 2.99
CA ALA A 105 -4.33 -23.20 3.45
C ALA A 105 -5.09 -24.16 2.51
N CYS A 106 -6.33 -23.81 2.17
CA CYS A 106 -7.15 -24.58 1.24
C CYS A 106 -6.56 -24.61 -0.18
N THR A 107 -6.06 -23.48 -0.68
CA THR A 107 -5.56 -23.37 -2.06
C THR A 107 -4.24 -24.09 -2.27
N PHE A 108 -3.30 -23.98 -1.33
CA PHE A 108 -1.96 -24.54 -1.47
C PHE A 108 -1.83 -25.98 -0.95
N PHE A 109 -2.61 -26.34 0.09
CA PHE A 109 -2.45 -27.62 0.78
C PHE A 109 -3.75 -28.41 0.92
N SER A 110 -4.90 -27.87 0.48
CA SER A 110 -6.22 -28.52 0.64
C SER A 110 -6.54 -28.90 2.08
N LYS A 111 -6.17 -28.02 3.02
CA LYS A 111 -6.39 -28.17 4.46
C LYS A 111 -6.96 -26.88 5.05
N ASP A 112 -7.66 -27.00 6.17
CA ASP A 112 -8.03 -25.86 7.00
C ASP A 112 -6.78 -25.26 7.67
N ALA A 113 -6.76 -23.95 7.94
CA ALA A 113 -5.57 -23.31 8.52
C ALA A 113 -5.19 -23.88 9.90
N GLY A 114 -6.17 -24.38 10.66
CA GLY A 114 -5.95 -25.03 11.96
C GLY A 114 -5.32 -26.42 11.89
N HIS A 115 -5.26 -27.03 10.70
CA HIS A 115 -4.75 -28.39 10.47
C HIS A 115 -3.44 -28.42 9.66
N LEU A 116 -2.83 -27.25 9.42
CA LEU A 116 -1.55 -27.14 8.73
C LEU A 116 -0.42 -27.74 9.57
N SER A 117 0.51 -28.43 8.91
CA SER A 117 1.78 -28.79 9.53
C SER A 117 2.67 -27.55 9.70
N LEU A 118 3.69 -27.64 10.55
CA LEU A 118 4.62 -26.54 10.78
C LEU A 118 5.33 -26.10 9.49
N GLU A 119 5.70 -27.04 8.62
CA GLU A 119 6.34 -26.74 7.33
C GLU A 119 5.40 -26.03 6.35
N GLU A 120 4.13 -26.43 6.31
CA GLU A 120 3.11 -25.82 5.46
C GLU A 120 2.82 -24.40 5.93
N ALA A 121 2.66 -24.21 7.25
CA ALA A 121 2.52 -22.89 7.86
C ALA A 121 3.75 -22.02 7.58
N ALA A 122 4.97 -22.54 7.76
CA ALA A 122 6.21 -21.84 7.48
C ALA A 122 6.33 -21.44 6.00
N THR A 123 5.81 -22.26 5.08
CA THR A 123 5.76 -21.94 3.64
C THR A 123 4.82 -20.76 3.38
N LEU A 124 3.59 -20.79 3.91
CA LEU A 124 2.63 -19.68 3.76
C LEU A 124 3.18 -18.37 4.35
N ILE A 125 3.74 -18.42 5.55
CA ILE A 125 4.35 -17.23 6.19
C ILE A 125 5.56 -16.74 5.39
N GLY A 126 6.35 -17.65 4.83
CA GLY A 126 7.47 -17.34 3.94
C GLY A 126 7.04 -16.52 2.71
N MET A 127 5.89 -16.85 2.15
CA MET A 127 5.33 -16.20 0.96
C MET A 127 4.90 -14.75 1.19
N LEU A 128 4.56 -14.35 2.41
CA LEU A 128 4.17 -12.97 2.72
C LEU A 128 5.25 -11.94 2.38
N ARG A 129 6.53 -12.34 2.40
CA ARG A 129 7.65 -11.47 2.00
C ARG A 129 7.69 -11.17 0.50
N GLY A 130 7.19 -12.08 -0.34
CA GLY A 130 7.35 -12.03 -1.78
C GLY A 130 6.41 -13.00 -2.47
N LYS A 131 5.13 -12.61 -2.53
CA LYS A 131 3.97 -13.45 -2.85
C LYS A 131 4.17 -14.34 -4.08
N ASN A 132 4.51 -13.74 -5.22
CA ASN A 132 4.74 -14.48 -6.47
C ASN A 132 6.16 -15.06 -6.55
N PHE A 133 7.12 -14.50 -5.81
CA PHE A 133 8.52 -14.86 -5.88
C PHE A 133 8.84 -16.15 -5.09
N PHE A 134 8.11 -16.36 -4.00
CA PHE A 134 8.23 -17.52 -3.11
C PHE A 134 7.04 -18.48 -3.25
N ASP A 135 6.24 -18.35 -4.30
CA ASP A 135 5.14 -19.28 -4.58
C ASP A 135 5.70 -20.66 -4.96
N PRO A 136 5.36 -21.74 -4.22
CA PRO A 136 5.88 -23.08 -4.49
C PRO A 136 5.42 -23.64 -5.84
N ARG A 137 4.31 -23.15 -6.40
CA ARG A 137 3.80 -23.56 -7.72
C ARG A 137 4.66 -22.99 -8.86
N HIS A 138 5.26 -21.83 -8.64
CA HIS A 138 6.13 -21.16 -9.61
C HIS A 138 7.61 -21.52 -9.42
N ASN A 139 8.10 -21.55 -8.18
CA ASN A 139 9.49 -21.89 -7.88
C ASN A 139 9.64 -22.57 -6.52
N LEU A 140 9.62 -23.90 -6.55
CA LEU A 140 9.74 -24.73 -5.36
C LEU A 140 11.03 -24.45 -4.58
N ARG A 141 12.17 -24.30 -5.25
CA ARG A 141 13.46 -24.10 -4.57
C ARG A 141 13.47 -22.82 -3.73
N ARG A 142 13.00 -21.70 -4.29
CA ARG A 142 12.90 -20.43 -3.55
C ARG A 142 11.90 -20.50 -2.41
N ALA A 143 10.78 -21.19 -2.62
CA ALA A 143 9.78 -21.40 -1.59
C ALA A 143 10.36 -22.19 -0.40
N LEU A 144 11.11 -23.27 -0.66
CA LEU A 144 11.79 -24.08 0.35
C LEU A 144 12.88 -23.28 1.07
N ASP A 145 13.74 -22.56 0.35
CA ASP A 145 14.77 -21.71 0.96
C ASP A 145 14.13 -20.69 1.92
N ARG A 146 12.97 -20.13 1.52
CA ARG A 146 12.25 -19.15 2.34
C ARG A 146 11.54 -19.80 3.53
N ARG A 147 10.93 -20.97 3.36
CA ARG A 147 10.34 -21.78 4.44
C ARG A 147 11.41 -22.11 5.49
N ASN A 148 12.58 -22.58 5.07
CA ASN A 148 13.67 -22.94 5.98
C ASN A 148 14.18 -21.71 6.75
N ALA A 149 14.22 -20.53 6.11
CA ALA A 149 14.52 -19.29 6.82
C ALA A 149 13.46 -18.91 7.89
N VAL A 150 12.18 -19.29 7.70
CA VAL A 150 11.15 -19.10 8.73
C VAL A 150 11.36 -20.10 9.88
N ILE A 151 11.67 -21.36 9.57
CA ILE A 151 11.97 -22.39 10.59
C ILE A 151 13.21 -21.98 11.42
N GLU A 152 14.27 -21.49 10.78
CA GLU A 152 15.45 -20.95 11.48
C GLU A 152 15.10 -19.77 12.39
N MET A 153 14.17 -18.90 11.97
CA MET A 153 13.67 -17.83 12.84
C MET A 153 12.89 -18.39 14.03
N MET A 154 12.05 -19.40 13.83
CA MET A 154 11.31 -20.03 14.92
C MET A 154 12.25 -20.66 15.95
N GLU A 155 13.31 -21.32 15.49
CA GLU A 155 14.36 -21.89 16.34
C GLU A 155 15.09 -20.78 17.12
N ARG A 156 15.51 -19.72 16.43
CA ARG A 156 16.22 -18.58 17.03
C ARG A 156 15.43 -17.87 18.14
N TYR A 157 14.11 -17.89 18.05
CA TYR A 157 13.21 -17.30 19.05
C TYR A 157 12.61 -18.35 20.00
N ASP A 158 13.23 -19.53 20.10
CA ASP A 158 12.88 -20.61 21.04
C ASP A 158 11.45 -21.16 20.88
N PHE A 159 10.84 -21.04 19.70
CA PHE A 159 9.53 -21.64 19.42
C PHE A 159 9.62 -23.14 19.09
N ILE A 160 10.77 -23.59 18.58
CA ILE A 160 11.10 -24.98 18.28
C ILE A 160 12.53 -25.28 18.71
N THR A 161 12.84 -26.55 18.95
CA THR A 161 14.21 -26.98 19.25
C THR A 161 15.06 -27.08 17.98
N GLN A 162 16.38 -26.97 18.12
CA GLN A 162 17.32 -27.21 17.00
C GLN A 162 17.12 -28.59 16.35
N ALA A 163 16.80 -29.61 17.16
CA ALA A 163 16.56 -30.96 16.65
C ALA A 163 15.30 -31.03 15.76
N GLU A 164 14.22 -30.35 16.17
CA GLU A 164 13.01 -30.22 15.36
C GLU A 164 13.27 -29.40 14.10
N ALA A 165 13.99 -28.27 14.20
CA ALA A 165 14.34 -27.45 13.05
C ALA A 165 15.11 -28.25 11.99
N ASN A 166 16.10 -29.06 12.42
CA ASN A 166 16.89 -29.91 11.52
C ASN A 166 16.09 -31.07 10.91
N ALA A 167 15.02 -31.53 11.58
CA ALA A 167 14.16 -32.58 11.06
C ALA A 167 13.20 -32.08 9.97
N LEU A 168 12.92 -30.77 9.95
CA LEU A 168 11.96 -30.12 9.05
C LEU A 168 12.65 -29.37 7.87
N ALA A 169 13.97 -29.19 7.94
CA ALA A 169 14.77 -28.45 6.96
C ALA A 169 15.10 -29.27 5.72
#